data_AF-B3PKL8-F1
#
_entry.id   AF-B3PKL8-F1
#
_cell.length_a   1.000
_cell.length_b   1.000
_cell.length_c   1.000
_cell.angle_alpha   90.00
_cell.angle_beta   90.00
_cell.angle_gamma   90.00
#
_symmetry.space_group_name_H-M   'P 1'
#
loop_
_entity.id
_entity.type
_entity.pdbx_description
1 polymer ?
#
loop_
_entity_poly.entity_id
_entity_poly.type
_entity_poly.pdbx_seq_one_letter_code
_entity_poly.pdbx_strand_id
1 'polypeptide(L)'
;MKMKQKLIAGAIALSAMAGFAVPAAHAEVAATVGIANMYYWRGYDLGGGAALTGDINYSSSGFFVGAWTSSGDEALGTEYDLYAGYAGSVGDFTYGLSVVSYNYPSLGGTEKIAPGDYVEVIPTIGYGPVTLTYYDAVAAEVAPLDNKDYSYATLAVEFDKLTIKYGQHMDDGSTTSSHLDITYAYNDNLSFTIGSLIDDGDDPEADDVTFVVGLTLPLGK
;
A
#
# COMPACT_ATOMS: atom_id res chain seq x y z
N MET A 1 -13.92 20.08 30.26
CA MET A 1 -14.48 19.00 29.41
C MET A 1 -13.30 18.25 28.80
N LYS A 2 -13.00 17.01 29.25
CA LYS A 2 -11.86 16.25 28.73
C LYS A 2 -12.19 15.79 27.31
N MET A 3 -11.48 16.28 26.30
CA MET A 3 -11.55 15.73 24.95
C MET A 3 -11.05 14.29 25.05
N LYS A 4 -11.95 13.33 24.83
CA LYS A 4 -11.54 11.94 24.61
C LYS A 4 -10.77 11.94 23.29
N GLN A 5 -9.48 11.62 23.32
CA GLN A 5 -8.72 11.29 22.12
C GLN A 5 -9.50 10.16 21.44
N LYS A 6 -10.16 10.48 20.33
CA LYS A 6 -10.70 9.46 19.45
C LYS A 6 -9.49 8.80 18.82
N LEU A 7 -9.14 7.60 19.29
CA LEU A 7 -8.29 6.69 18.55
C LEU A 7 -9.02 6.42 17.23
N ILE A 8 -8.59 7.10 16.17
CA ILE A 8 -9.00 6.77 14.81
C ILE A 8 -8.09 5.61 14.42
N ALA A 9 -8.53 4.39 14.70
CA ALA A 9 -8.05 3.20 14.02
C ALA A 9 -8.68 3.24 12.62
N GLY A 10 -8.13 4.09 11.75
CA GLY A 10 -8.53 4.18 10.36
C GLY A 10 -7.97 2.97 9.63
N ALA A 11 -8.83 2.04 9.26
CA ALA A 11 -8.51 0.94 8.37
C ALA A 11 -8.15 1.50 7.00
N ILE A 12 -6.87 1.70 6.75
CA ILE A 12 -6.38 2.12 5.44
C ILE A 12 -6.40 0.89 4.54
N ALA A 13 -7.15 1.01 3.43
CA ALA A 13 -7.24 0.01 2.38
C ALA A 13 -5.84 -0.44 1.92
N LEU A 14 -5.47 -1.66 2.31
CA LEU A 14 -4.15 -2.27 2.15
C LEU A 14 -3.92 -2.80 0.72
N SER A 15 -3.85 -1.92 -0.28
CA SER A 15 -3.12 -2.26 -1.52
C SER A 15 -2.15 -1.17 -1.99
N ALA A 16 -1.99 -0.07 -1.23
CA ALA A 16 -1.07 1.01 -1.62
C ALA A 16 -0.54 1.90 -0.48
N MET A 17 -0.48 1.42 0.77
CA MET A 17 -0.17 2.28 1.90
C MET A 17 0.70 1.58 2.96
N ALA A 18 2.01 1.74 2.85
CA ALA A 18 2.83 1.99 4.03
C ALA A 18 2.41 3.37 4.59
N GLY A 19 1.30 3.41 5.32
CA GLY A 19 0.68 4.65 5.79
C GLY A 19 0.13 4.49 7.19
N PHE A 20 0.96 4.84 8.17
CA PHE A 20 0.63 5.24 9.54
C PHE A 20 -0.55 4.57 10.26
N ALA A 21 -0.26 3.54 11.04
CA ALA A 21 -0.95 3.38 12.31
C ALA A 21 -0.54 4.55 13.23
N VAL A 22 -1.51 5.28 13.80
CA VAL A 22 -1.26 6.20 14.91
C VAL A 22 -0.51 5.43 16.01
N PRO A 23 0.56 5.98 16.64
CA PRO A 23 1.26 5.29 17.70
C PRO A 23 0.28 4.83 18.78
N ALA A 24 0.04 3.52 18.86
CA ALA A 24 -0.77 2.97 19.92
C ALA A 24 -0.03 3.20 21.24
N ALA A 25 -0.70 3.87 22.19
CA ALA A 25 -0.18 4.06 23.55
C ALA A 25 0.02 2.74 24.30
N HIS A 26 -0.56 1.65 23.78
CA HIS A 26 -0.45 0.28 24.27
C HIS A 26 -0.19 -0.67 23.11
N ALA A 27 0.33 -1.85 23.43
CA ALA A 27 0.40 -2.95 22.49
C ALA A 27 -1.00 -3.30 21.97
N GLU A 28 -1.19 -3.28 20.66
CA GLU A 28 -2.47 -3.56 20.01
C GLU A 28 -2.28 -4.61 18.92
N VAL A 29 -3.18 -5.60 18.90
CA VAL A 29 -3.33 -6.53 17.78
C VAL A 29 -4.61 -6.15 17.06
N ALA A 30 -4.48 -5.85 15.77
CA ALA A 30 -5.61 -5.60 14.89
C ALA A 30 -5.56 -6.56 13.70
N ALA A 31 -6.73 -6.84 13.14
CA ALA A 31 -6.87 -7.62 11.93
C ALA A 31 -7.98 -7.02 11.08
N THR A 32 -7.92 -7.18 9.76
CA THR A 32 -8.94 -6.70 8.83
C THR A 32 -9.15 -7.74 7.75
N VAL A 33 -10.38 -7.81 7.22
CA VAL A 33 -10.66 -8.45 5.93
C VAL A 33 -11.15 -7.38 4.98
N GLY A 34 -10.67 -7.40 3.73
CA GLY A 34 -11.06 -6.45 2.70
C GLY A 34 -11.55 -7.13 1.44
N ILE A 35 -12.36 -6.42 0.67
CA ILE A 35 -12.71 -6.80 -0.71
C ILE A 35 -12.65 -5.57 -1.60
N ALA A 36 -12.12 -5.74 -2.81
CA ALA A 36 -12.20 -4.76 -3.87
C ALA A 36 -12.71 -5.41 -5.16
N ASN A 37 -13.26 -4.60 -6.08
CA ASN A 37 -13.70 -5.10 -7.38
C ASN A 37 -12.56 -5.52 -8.31
N MET A 38 -11.31 -5.20 -7.96
CA MET A 38 -10.09 -5.54 -8.68
C MET A 38 -8.86 -5.49 -7.75
N TYR A 39 -7.74 -6.07 -8.16
CA TYR A 39 -6.46 -5.84 -7.50
C TYR A 39 -5.78 -4.61 -8.12
N TYR A 40 -6.08 -3.43 -7.55
CA TYR A 40 -5.46 -2.18 -7.98
C TYR A 40 -4.13 -1.94 -7.24
N TRP A 41 -3.02 -1.93 -7.97
CA TRP A 41 -1.66 -1.78 -7.47
C TRP A 41 -0.90 -0.69 -8.24
N ARG A 42 -0.52 0.37 -7.52
CA ARG A 42 0.33 1.46 -8.03
C ARG A 42 -0.07 1.96 -9.43
N GLY A 43 -1.36 2.16 -9.67
CA GLY A 43 -1.87 2.67 -10.94
C GLY A 43 -2.43 1.61 -11.89
N TYR A 44 -2.12 0.33 -11.65
CA TYR A 44 -2.46 -0.79 -12.52
C TYR A 44 -3.55 -1.69 -11.92
N ASP A 45 -4.47 -2.16 -12.75
CA ASP A 45 -5.28 -3.34 -12.44
C ASP A 45 -4.47 -4.60 -12.76
N LEU A 46 -4.15 -5.40 -11.75
CA LEU A 46 -3.37 -6.63 -11.88
C LEU A 46 -4.19 -7.82 -12.39
N GLY A 47 -5.46 -7.59 -12.75
CA GLY A 47 -6.35 -8.62 -13.30
C GLY A 47 -6.84 -9.61 -12.24
N GLY A 48 -7.27 -10.79 -12.68
CA GLY A 48 -7.70 -11.87 -11.78
C GLY A 48 -9.09 -11.67 -11.14
N GLY A 49 -9.74 -10.53 -11.40
CA GLY A 49 -11.06 -10.18 -10.90
C GLY A 49 -11.03 -9.55 -9.51
N ALA A 50 -12.11 -9.73 -8.75
CA ALA A 50 -12.21 -9.12 -7.41
C ALA A 50 -11.12 -9.61 -6.46
N ALA A 51 -10.48 -8.69 -5.74
CA ALA A 51 -9.44 -9.00 -4.77
C ALA A 51 -10.04 -9.17 -3.36
N LEU A 52 -9.80 -10.33 -2.75
CA LEU A 52 -10.05 -10.58 -1.33
C LEU A 52 -8.74 -10.40 -0.57
N THR A 53 -8.73 -9.54 0.44
CA THR A 53 -7.54 -9.24 1.24
C THR A 53 -7.75 -9.55 2.72
N GLY A 54 -6.65 -9.76 3.42
CA GLY A 54 -6.67 -9.87 4.88
C GLY A 54 -5.33 -9.47 5.49
N ASP A 55 -5.38 -8.91 6.69
CA ASP A 55 -4.18 -8.56 7.43
C ASP A 55 -4.29 -8.88 8.92
N ILE A 56 -3.13 -9.05 9.54
CA ILE A 56 -2.97 -9.02 10.99
C ILE A 56 -1.72 -8.21 11.31
N ASN A 57 -1.85 -7.30 12.26
CA ASN A 57 -0.78 -6.41 12.67
C ASN A 57 -0.68 -6.31 14.18
N TYR A 58 0.55 -6.17 14.66
CA TYR A 58 0.88 -5.82 16.03
C TYR A 58 1.61 -4.49 16.02
N SER A 59 1.19 -3.56 16.87
CA SER A 59 1.89 -2.28 17.04
C SER A 59 2.12 -1.96 18.51
N SER A 60 3.25 -1.30 18.81
CA SER A 60 3.57 -0.79 20.14
C SER A 60 4.64 0.30 20.07
N SER A 61 4.38 1.44 20.70
CA SER A 61 5.38 2.52 20.86
C SER A 61 6.04 2.97 19.54
N GLY A 62 5.25 3.05 18.47
CA GLY A 62 5.70 3.41 17.12
C GLY A 62 6.24 2.23 16.30
N PHE A 63 6.66 1.13 16.92
CA PHE A 63 7.01 -0.09 16.20
C PHE A 63 5.77 -0.84 15.73
N PHE A 64 5.86 -1.46 14.57
CA PHE A 64 4.84 -2.36 14.07
C PHE A 64 5.45 -3.54 13.32
N VAL A 65 4.71 -4.66 13.30
CA VAL A 65 4.98 -5.86 12.51
C VAL A 65 3.66 -6.48 12.11
N GLY A 66 3.59 -7.07 10.92
CA GLY A 66 2.37 -7.72 10.49
C GLY A 66 2.56 -8.58 9.26
N ALA A 67 1.44 -9.17 8.86
CA ALA A 67 1.31 -9.90 7.63
C ALA A 67 0.07 -9.42 6.89
N TRP A 68 0.14 -9.43 5.56
CA TRP A 68 -0.97 -9.14 4.66
C TRP A 68 -1.09 -10.27 3.63
N THR A 69 -2.26 -10.47 3.05
CA THR A 69 -2.47 -11.42 1.95
C THR A 69 -3.57 -10.95 1.02
N SER A 70 -3.49 -11.38 -0.24
CA SER A 70 -4.51 -11.19 -1.26
C SER A 70 -4.78 -12.48 -2.05
N SER A 71 -6.01 -12.59 -2.56
CA SER A 71 -6.38 -13.59 -3.58
C SER A 71 -5.52 -13.50 -4.83
N GLY A 72 -4.82 -12.37 -5.03
CA GLY A 72 -3.66 -12.30 -5.90
C GLY A 72 -3.89 -11.66 -7.25
N ASP A 73 -2.77 -11.58 -7.96
CA ASP A 73 -2.57 -11.04 -9.31
C ASP A 73 -2.85 -12.15 -10.36
N GLU A 74 -3.31 -11.79 -11.56
CA GLU A 74 -3.60 -12.77 -12.63
C GLU A 74 -2.37 -13.57 -13.08
N ALA A 75 -1.23 -12.88 -13.20
CA ALA A 75 0.05 -13.42 -13.61
C ALA A 75 0.83 -14.07 -12.45
N LEU A 76 0.82 -13.47 -11.27
CA LEU A 76 1.64 -13.89 -10.14
C LEU A 76 0.93 -14.84 -9.16
N GLY A 77 -0.40 -14.89 -9.21
CA GLY A 77 -1.23 -15.69 -8.31
C GLY A 77 -1.34 -15.06 -6.91
N THR A 78 -1.68 -15.88 -5.92
CA THR A 78 -1.87 -15.42 -4.53
C THR A 78 -0.61 -14.79 -3.95
N GLU A 79 -0.78 -13.78 -3.11
CA GLU A 79 0.31 -13.03 -2.50
C GLU A 79 0.16 -13.00 -0.98
N TYR A 80 1.28 -13.04 -0.26
CA TYR A 80 1.33 -12.60 1.12
C TYR A 80 2.58 -11.77 1.37
N ASP A 81 2.45 -10.79 2.25
CA ASP A 81 3.53 -9.88 2.61
C ASP A 81 3.86 -10.00 4.08
N LEU A 82 5.14 -9.85 4.40
CA LEU A 82 5.63 -9.74 5.77
C LEU A 82 6.28 -8.37 5.92
N TYR A 83 5.83 -7.61 6.90
CA TYR A 83 6.33 -6.25 7.08
C TYR A 83 6.64 -5.92 8.52
N ALA A 84 7.58 -5.01 8.71
CA ALA A 84 7.91 -4.41 9.98
C ALA A 84 8.36 -2.97 9.78
N GLY A 85 8.23 -2.14 10.81
CA GLY A 85 8.69 -0.76 10.73
C GLY A 85 8.56 0.01 12.02
N TYR A 86 8.89 1.28 11.91
CA TYR A 86 8.69 2.28 12.95
C TYR A 86 8.07 3.54 12.34
N ALA A 87 7.08 4.10 13.01
CA ALA A 87 6.49 5.38 12.65
C ALA A 87 6.22 6.24 13.88
N GLY A 88 6.26 7.56 13.68
CA GLY A 88 6.01 8.53 14.72
C GLY A 88 5.66 9.91 14.19
N SER A 89 5.42 10.83 15.11
CA SER A 89 5.13 12.22 14.80
C SER A 89 5.70 13.19 15.83
N VAL A 90 5.99 14.41 15.39
CA VAL A 90 6.35 15.56 16.23
C VAL A 90 5.54 16.76 15.76
N GLY A 91 4.50 17.10 16.52
CA GLY A 91 3.52 18.09 16.07
C GLY A 91 2.81 17.59 14.81
N ASP A 92 2.79 18.44 13.77
CA ASP A 92 2.17 18.12 12.47
C ASP A 92 3.10 17.35 11.52
N PHE A 93 4.37 17.16 11.90
CA PHE A 93 5.33 16.39 11.13
C PHE A 93 5.23 14.90 11.47
N THR A 94 5.12 14.05 10.46
CA THR A 94 5.13 12.58 10.59
C THR A 94 6.35 12.01 9.88
N TYR A 95 6.84 10.86 10.37
CA TYR A 95 7.95 10.14 9.77
C TYR A 95 7.80 8.64 10.01
N GLY A 96 8.34 7.84 9.11
CA GLY A 96 8.35 6.40 9.24
C GLY A 96 9.38 5.74 8.35
N LEU A 97 9.68 4.50 8.70
CA LEU A 97 10.50 3.58 7.93
C LEU A 97 9.91 2.18 8.08
N SER A 98 9.62 1.54 6.95
CA SER A 98 9.22 0.13 6.91
C SER A 98 10.10 -0.69 5.99
N VAL A 99 10.12 -1.99 6.24
CA VAL A 99 10.61 -3.01 5.32
C VAL A 99 9.46 -3.96 5.03
N VAL A 100 9.31 -4.35 3.77
CA VAL A 100 8.29 -5.30 3.32
C VAL A 100 8.98 -6.37 2.49
N SER A 101 8.69 -7.63 2.81
CA SER A 101 9.03 -8.78 1.96
C SER A 101 7.77 -9.23 1.25
N TYR A 102 7.76 -9.14 -0.06
CA TYR A 102 6.66 -9.56 -0.93
C TYR A 102 6.83 -11.04 -1.30
N ASN A 103 5.78 -11.84 -1.19
CA ASN A 103 5.90 -13.29 -1.36
C ASN A 103 4.78 -13.87 -2.22
N TYR A 104 5.18 -14.65 -3.22
CA TYR A 104 4.28 -15.26 -4.19
C TYR A 104 4.47 -16.79 -4.19
N PRO A 105 3.67 -17.53 -3.39
CA PRO A 105 3.83 -18.98 -3.21
C PRO A 105 3.40 -19.83 -4.41
N SER A 106 2.69 -19.28 -5.40
CA SER A 106 2.02 -20.03 -6.47
C SER A 106 2.31 -19.50 -7.87
N LEU A 107 3.53 -19.01 -8.12
CA LEU A 107 3.96 -18.58 -9.45
C LEU A 107 3.96 -19.76 -10.42
N GLY A 108 3.13 -19.68 -11.46
CA GLY A 108 2.81 -20.79 -12.36
C GLY A 108 3.99 -21.27 -13.21
N GLY A 109 4.80 -22.19 -12.69
CA GLY A 109 5.88 -22.87 -13.42
C GLY A 109 7.25 -22.18 -13.33
N THR A 110 7.35 -21.08 -12.60
CA THR A 110 8.60 -20.41 -12.21
C THR A 110 8.96 -20.70 -10.76
N GLU A 111 10.15 -20.26 -10.33
CA GLU A 111 10.50 -20.29 -8.92
C GLU A 111 9.56 -19.38 -8.13
N LYS A 112 9.08 -19.85 -6.97
CA LYS A 112 8.29 -19.03 -6.05
C LYS A 112 9.14 -17.86 -5.55
N ILE A 113 8.52 -16.72 -5.26
CA ILE A 113 9.17 -15.62 -4.54
C ILE A 113 8.96 -15.88 -3.05
N ALA A 114 10.03 -16.27 -2.37
CA ALA A 114 10.02 -16.59 -0.95
C ALA A 114 10.42 -15.38 -0.08
N PRO A 115 10.20 -15.45 1.25
CA PRO A 115 10.62 -14.40 2.16
C PRO A 115 12.10 -14.06 2.02
N GLY A 116 12.37 -12.79 1.67
CA GLY A 116 13.69 -12.25 1.41
C GLY A 116 14.09 -12.12 -0.06
N ASP A 117 13.36 -12.76 -1.00
CA ASP A 117 13.71 -12.74 -2.43
C ASP A 117 13.31 -11.42 -3.12
N TYR A 118 12.19 -10.82 -2.71
CA TYR A 118 11.80 -9.46 -3.10
C TYR A 118 11.48 -8.63 -1.86
N VAL A 119 12.28 -7.60 -1.61
CA VAL A 119 12.21 -6.77 -0.40
C VAL A 119 12.33 -5.30 -0.76
N GLU A 120 11.41 -4.48 -0.26
CA GLU A 120 11.50 -3.03 -0.36
C GLU A 120 11.73 -2.39 1.02
N VAL A 121 12.57 -1.35 1.04
CA VAL A 121 12.66 -0.40 2.16
C VAL A 121 11.87 0.84 1.80
N ILE A 122 11.06 1.32 2.74
CA ILE A 122 10.03 2.31 2.46
C ILE A 122 10.11 3.43 3.52
N PRO A 123 10.89 4.50 3.28
CA PRO A 123 10.80 5.71 4.07
C PRO A 123 9.56 6.53 3.72
N THR A 124 8.96 7.14 4.74
CA THR A 124 7.83 8.06 4.58
C THR A 124 8.00 9.29 5.47
N ILE A 125 7.56 10.44 4.96
CA ILE A 125 7.48 11.69 5.70
C ILE A 125 6.17 12.39 5.38
N GLY A 126 5.65 13.16 6.34
CA GLY A 126 4.44 13.94 6.12
C GLY A 126 4.45 15.25 6.90
N TYR A 127 3.65 16.19 6.43
CA TYR A 127 3.40 17.45 7.12
C TYR A 127 1.96 17.89 6.87
N GLY A 128 1.16 17.90 7.93
CA GLY A 128 -0.27 18.20 7.83
C GLY A 128 -0.97 17.24 6.85
N PRO A 129 -1.65 17.74 5.80
CA PRO A 129 -2.37 16.89 4.87
C PRO A 129 -1.48 16.20 3.83
N VAL A 130 -0.19 16.53 3.75
CA VAL A 130 0.71 16.07 2.69
C VAL A 130 1.57 14.91 3.17
N THR A 131 1.65 13.85 2.37
CA THR A 131 2.51 12.68 2.62
C THR A 131 3.37 12.38 1.39
N LEU A 132 4.66 12.14 1.61
CA LEU A 132 5.61 11.64 0.62
C LEU A 132 6.12 10.26 1.07
N THR A 133 6.09 9.29 0.17
CA THR A 133 6.59 7.94 0.42
C THR A 133 7.46 7.51 -0.75
N TYR A 134 8.56 6.84 -0.46
CA TYR A 134 9.47 6.26 -1.45
C TYR A 134 9.63 4.78 -1.15
N TYR A 135 9.72 3.95 -2.18
CA TYR A 135 9.83 2.51 -2.14
C TYR A 135 11.08 2.14 -2.92
N ASP A 136 12.02 1.46 -2.28
CA ASP A 136 13.32 1.12 -2.83
C ASP A 136 13.53 -0.40 -2.76
N ALA A 137 13.66 -1.05 -3.92
CA ALA A 137 13.92 -2.49 -3.99
C ALA A 137 15.34 -2.78 -3.51
N VAL A 138 15.49 -3.34 -2.31
CA VAL A 138 16.79 -3.68 -1.72
C VAL A 138 17.18 -5.15 -1.94
N ALA A 139 16.20 -5.98 -2.31
CA ALA A 139 16.39 -7.34 -2.81
C ALA A 139 15.36 -7.62 -3.89
N ALA A 140 15.77 -8.28 -4.98
CA ALA A 140 14.95 -8.60 -6.14
C ALA A 140 15.65 -9.71 -6.93
N GLU A 141 15.47 -10.96 -6.48
CA GLU A 141 16.32 -12.08 -6.90
C GLU A 141 15.62 -13.06 -7.87
N VAL A 142 14.30 -12.97 -8.01
CA VAL A 142 13.48 -13.98 -8.70
C VAL A 142 12.54 -13.32 -9.71
N ALA A 143 12.64 -13.76 -10.97
CA ALA A 143 11.75 -13.33 -12.04
C ALA A 143 10.27 -13.68 -11.75
N PRO A 144 9.31 -12.83 -12.17
CA PRO A 144 9.50 -11.63 -13.00
C PRO A 144 9.78 -10.34 -12.21
N LEU A 145 9.99 -10.43 -10.89
CA LEU A 145 10.25 -9.27 -10.03
C LEU A 145 11.75 -9.08 -9.72
N ASP A 146 12.63 -9.62 -10.57
CA ASP A 146 14.09 -9.55 -10.44
C ASP A 146 14.67 -8.22 -10.96
N ASN A 147 14.05 -7.10 -10.57
CA ASN A 147 14.57 -5.76 -10.82
C ASN A 147 14.88 -5.04 -9.50
N LYS A 148 16.18 -4.96 -9.16
CA LYS A 148 16.65 -4.24 -7.96
C LYS A 148 16.83 -2.74 -8.20
N ASP A 149 16.85 -2.30 -9.45
CA ASP A 149 16.95 -0.88 -9.80
C ASP A 149 15.56 -0.21 -9.83
N TYR A 150 14.50 -1.01 -9.62
CA TYR A 150 13.13 -0.54 -9.48
C TYR A 150 12.94 0.28 -8.20
N SER A 151 12.29 1.42 -8.35
CA SER A 151 11.79 2.21 -7.23
C SER A 151 10.47 2.89 -7.57
N TYR A 152 9.74 3.30 -6.54
CA TYR A 152 8.44 3.94 -6.68
C TYR A 152 8.30 5.07 -5.67
N ALA A 153 7.62 6.16 -6.06
CA ALA A 153 7.37 7.29 -5.19
C ALA A 153 5.91 7.73 -5.23
N THR A 154 5.40 8.24 -4.12
CA THR A 154 4.05 8.84 -4.07
C THR A 154 4.05 10.17 -3.37
N LEU A 155 3.32 11.14 -3.92
CA LEU A 155 2.89 12.35 -3.24
C LEU A 155 1.37 12.31 -3.06
N ALA A 156 0.90 12.31 -1.82
CA ALA A 156 -0.51 12.30 -1.49
C ALA A 156 -0.92 13.55 -0.70
N VAL A 157 -2.13 14.04 -0.95
CA VAL A 157 -2.76 15.11 -0.18
C VAL A 157 -4.17 14.71 0.23
N GLU A 158 -4.45 14.79 1.53
CA GLU A 158 -5.75 14.45 2.11
C GLU A 158 -6.53 15.70 2.56
N PHE A 159 -7.79 15.78 2.15
CA PHE A 159 -8.74 16.82 2.52
C PHE A 159 -10.07 16.21 2.94
N ASP A 160 -10.27 16.03 4.24
CA ASP A 160 -11.45 15.37 4.81
C ASP A 160 -11.64 13.97 4.23
N LYS A 161 -12.64 13.77 3.36
CA LYS A 161 -12.93 12.48 2.73
C LYS A 161 -12.23 12.28 1.39
N LEU A 162 -11.53 13.28 0.88
CA LEU A 162 -10.90 13.25 -0.43
C LEU A 162 -9.39 13.05 -0.28
N THR A 163 -8.83 12.10 -1.02
CA THR A 163 -7.38 11.94 -1.19
C THR A 163 -7.04 12.08 -2.66
N ILE A 164 -6.02 12.89 -2.97
CA ILE A 164 -5.40 12.94 -4.30
C ILE A 164 -3.99 12.39 -4.16
N LYS A 165 -3.61 11.44 -5.00
CA LYS A 165 -2.29 10.82 -4.98
C LYS A 165 -1.69 10.82 -6.38
N TYR A 166 -0.46 11.30 -6.49
CA TYR A 166 0.40 11.07 -7.65
C TYR A 166 1.38 9.96 -7.32
N GLY A 167 1.55 8.99 -8.22
CA GLY A 167 2.52 7.91 -8.11
C GLY A 167 3.46 7.88 -9.31
N GLN A 168 4.75 7.62 -9.08
CA GLN A 168 5.78 7.55 -10.12
C GLN A 168 6.61 6.28 -9.96
N HIS A 169 6.62 5.45 -11.00
CA HIS A 169 7.52 4.32 -11.17
C HIS A 169 8.84 4.78 -11.77
N MET A 170 9.93 4.19 -11.32
CA MET A 170 11.28 4.48 -11.78
C MET A 170 12.08 3.19 -11.92
N ASP A 171 13.02 3.19 -12.86
CA ASP A 171 13.97 2.12 -13.11
C ASP A 171 15.34 2.75 -13.42
N ASP A 172 16.38 2.32 -12.70
CA ASP A 172 17.74 2.88 -12.77
C ASP A 172 17.75 4.43 -12.70
N GLY A 173 16.94 4.98 -11.78
CA GLY A 173 16.78 6.42 -11.56
C GLY A 173 16.05 7.18 -12.68
N SER A 174 15.61 6.50 -13.73
CA SER A 174 14.80 7.07 -14.82
C SER A 174 13.32 6.86 -14.54
N THR A 175 12.50 7.86 -14.81
CA THR A 175 11.04 7.74 -14.72
C THR A 175 10.52 6.83 -15.81
N THR A 176 9.63 5.89 -15.48
CA THR A 176 9.05 4.94 -16.44
C THR A 176 7.57 5.20 -16.70
N SER A 177 6.74 5.14 -15.65
CA SER A 177 5.30 5.42 -15.74
C SER A 177 4.80 6.13 -14.49
N SER A 178 3.67 6.82 -14.60
CA SER A 178 3.06 7.53 -13.48
C SER A 178 1.55 7.53 -13.54
N HIS A 179 0.92 7.74 -12.38
CA HIS A 179 -0.54 7.75 -12.26
C HIS A 179 -1.05 8.84 -11.34
N LEU A 180 -2.33 9.14 -11.50
CA LEU A 180 -3.11 10.01 -10.63
C LEU A 180 -4.34 9.27 -10.11
N ASP A 181 -4.44 9.19 -8.80
CA ASP A 181 -5.59 8.63 -8.10
C ASP A 181 -6.36 9.72 -7.35
N ILE A 182 -7.69 9.66 -7.45
CA ILE A 182 -8.61 10.44 -6.64
C ILE A 182 -9.52 9.49 -5.87
N THR A 183 -9.40 9.46 -4.56
CA THR A 183 -10.18 8.60 -3.66
C THR A 183 -11.17 9.42 -2.84
N TYR A 184 -12.43 8.98 -2.80
CA TYR A 184 -13.44 9.46 -1.87
C TYR A 184 -13.80 8.38 -0.85
N ALA A 185 -13.54 8.63 0.43
CA ALA A 185 -13.95 7.80 1.54
C ALA A 185 -15.40 8.12 1.93
N TYR A 186 -16.35 7.24 1.56
CA TYR A 186 -17.75 7.42 1.96
C TYR A 186 -17.90 7.34 3.48
N ASN A 187 -17.21 6.38 4.08
CA ASN A 187 -17.03 6.19 5.53
C ASN A 187 -15.69 5.47 5.80
N ASP A 188 -15.44 5.11 7.06
CA ASP A 188 -14.20 4.46 7.52
C ASP A 188 -13.91 3.09 6.86
N ASN A 189 -14.90 2.50 6.19
CA ASN A 189 -14.83 1.14 5.64
C ASN A 189 -15.03 1.09 4.13
N LEU A 190 -15.69 2.08 3.51
CA LEU A 190 -16.06 2.07 2.09
C LEU A 190 -15.46 3.28 1.36
N SER A 191 -14.71 3.00 0.31
CA SER A 191 -14.08 4.02 -0.54
C SER A 191 -14.31 3.76 -2.03
N PHE A 192 -14.19 4.85 -2.80
CA PHE A 192 -14.28 4.86 -4.25
C PHE A 192 -13.06 5.59 -4.81
N THR A 193 -12.32 4.97 -5.71
CA THR A 193 -11.15 5.58 -6.37
C THR A 193 -11.38 5.64 -7.87
N ILE A 194 -11.03 6.78 -8.45
CA ILE A 194 -10.81 6.93 -9.89
C ILE A 194 -9.31 7.07 -10.06
N GLY A 195 -8.69 6.16 -10.83
CA GLY A 195 -7.27 6.15 -11.12
C GLY A 195 -7.02 6.18 -12.63
N SER A 196 -5.90 6.77 -13.05
CA SER A 196 -5.48 6.82 -14.45
C SER A 196 -3.96 6.86 -14.50
N LEU A 197 -3.35 6.15 -15.43
CA LEU A 197 -1.98 6.47 -15.81
C LEU A 197 -1.99 7.83 -16.53
N ILE A 198 -0.93 8.60 -16.35
CA ILE A 198 -0.77 9.95 -16.94
C ILE A 198 0.59 10.10 -17.65
N ASP A 199 1.49 9.15 -17.44
CA ASP A 199 2.64 8.87 -18.27
C ASP A 199 2.77 7.35 -18.31
N ASP A 200 2.79 6.77 -19.50
CA ASP A 200 2.59 5.35 -19.71
C ASP A 200 3.83 4.61 -20.19
N GLY A 201 4.94 5.32 -20.41
CA GLY A 201 6.20 4.73 -20.84
C GLY A 201 6.10 3.95 -22.16
N ASP A 202 5.17 4.33 -23.05
CA ASP A 202 4.84 3.72 -24.36
C ASP A 202 3.70 2.67 -24.39
N ASP A 203 2.87 2.54 -23.34
CA ASP A 203 1.69 1.65 -23.32
C ASP A 203 0.38 2.35 -23.74
N PRO A 204 -0.18 2.08 -24.95
CA PRO A 204 -1.37 2.76 -25.46
C PRO A 204 -2.68 2.44 -24.71
N GLU A 205 -2.71 1.45 -23.81
CA GLU A 205 -3.88 1.16 -22.96
C GLU A 205 -3.92 2.00 -21.67
N ALA A 206 -2.90 2.84 -21.43
CA ALA A 206 -2.74 3.55 -20.18
C ALA A 206 -3.65 4.79 -20.00
N ASP A 207 -4.31 5.26 -21.06
CA ASP A 207 -5.28 6.36 -20.97
C ASP A 207 -6.64 5.93 -20.35
N ASP A 208 -6.83 4.64 -20.04
CA ASP A 208 -8.08 4.12 -19.51
C ASP A 208 -8.25 4.42 -18.02
N VAL A 209 -9.35 5.12 -17.72
CA VAL A 209 -9.74 5.44 -16.34
C VAL A 209 -10.23 4.18 -15.64
N THR A 210 -9.56 3.84 -14.54
CA THR A 210 -9.90 2.73 -13.66
C THR A 210 -10.82 3.19 -12.53
N PHE A 211 -11.86 2.41 -12.23
CA PHE A 211 -12.76 2.67 -11.09
C PHE A 211 -12.68 1.54 -10.06
N VAL A 212 -12.20 1.88 -8.87
CA VAL A 212 -12.01 0.94 -7.76
C VAL A 212 -13.03 1.22 -6.67
N VAL A 213 -13.66 0.15 -6.16
CA VAL A 213 -14.50 0.16 -4.96
C VAL A 213 -13.85 -0.74 -3.94
N GLY A 214 -13.51 -0.19 -2.77
CA GLY A 214 -12.90 -0.94 -1.68
C GLY A 214 -13.80 -0.98 -0.45
N LEU A 215 -13.97 -2.16 0.14
CA LEU A 215 -14.63 -2.36 1.43
C LEU A 215 -13.66 -3.05 2.39
N THR A 216 -13.50 -2.50 3.60
CA THR A 216 -12.74 -3.12 4.69
C THR A 216 -13.63 -3.41 5.89
N LEU A 217 -13.31 -4.48 6.61
CA LEU A 217 -14.02 -4.95 7.80
C LEU A 217 -12.99 -5.26 8.89
N PRO A 218 -12.70 -4.29 9.78
CA PRO A 218 -11.84 -4.52 10.92
C PRO A 218 -12.41 -5.60 11.83
N LEU A 219 -11.58 -6.57 12.18
CA LEU A 219 -11.87 -7.73 13.01
C LEU A 219 -11.26 -7.50 14.41
N GLY A 220 -11.95 -6.71 15.21
CA GLY A 220 -11.57 -6.36 16.58
C GLY A 220 -12.80 -5.91 17.37
N LYS A 221 -12.72 -5.97 18.71
CA LYS A 221 -13.83 -5.59 19.60
C LYS A 221 -13.92 -4.09 19.83
#